data_AF-A0A7W9U7J2-F1
#
_entry.id   AF-A0A7W9U7J2-F1
#
_cell.length_a   1.000
_cell.length_b   1.000
_cell.length_c   1.000
_cell.angle_alpha   90.00
_cell.angle_beta   90.00
_cell.angle_gamma   90.00
#
_symmetry.space_group_name_H-M   'P 1'
#
loop_
_entity.id
_entity.type
_entity.pdbx_description
1 polymer ?
#
loop_
_entity_poly.entity_id
_entity_poly.type
_entity_poly.pdbx_seq_one_letter_code
_entity_poly.pdbx_strand_id
1 'polypeptide(L)'
;MVEKSGHGLLRVDSGLPQPPLDFQLGHLLCWLEWPGSARSSHLERPSMRPNFYEVAGLWERDGSLRDIYVQGTEAVHWDRFDQLLSRYKCSYIFDGAAAPFPGSHSALGNREGLHGLSILLDGPVEICCHFFIAQQLELDISPEEIAGPQAHDEVLSFVENLAGALELSADITPENAEQMPFLTYVPQSRTWRIHDDCK
;
A
#
# COMPACT_ATOMS: atom_id res chain seq x y z
N MET A 1 51.32 20.36 47.65
CA MET A 1 51.21 18.89 47.79
C MET A 1 50.99 18.36 46.38
N VAL A 2 51.95 17.89 45.56
CA VAL A 2 53.09 16.94 45.77
C VAL A 2 52.49 15.65 46.37
N GLU A 3 52.46 14.46 45.72
CA GLU A 3 53.32 13.85 44.70
C GLU A 3 52.69 12.57 44.08
N LYS A 4 53.14 12.20 42.84
CA LYS A 4 53.56 10.88 42.27
C LYS A 4 52.74 9.59 42.57
N SER A 5 52.73 8.51 41.78
CA SER A 5 53.38 7.92 40.58
C SER A 5 52.72 6.52 40.43
N GLY A 6 52.68 5.79 39.32
CA GLY A 6 53.69 5.52 38.32
C GLY A 6 53.26 4.36 37.39
N HIS A 7 54.00 4.21 36.31
CA HIS A 7 53.83 3.27 35.20
C HIS A 7 54.08 1.80 35.56
N GLY A 8 53.51 0.89 34.77
CA GLY A 8 53.92 -0.51 34.67
C GLY A 8 53.30 -1.23 33.47
N LEU A 9 54.02 -1.26 32.35
CA LEU A 9 53.76 -2.07 31.15
C LEU A 9 54.53 -3.39 31.27
N LEU A 10 53.95 -4.55 30.93
CA LEU A 10 54.56 -5.60 30.07
C LEU A 10 53.82 -6.97 30.08
N ARG A 11 53.57 -7.43 28.84
CA ARG A 11 53.69 -8.78 28.24
C ARG A 11 52.74 -9.97 28.58
N VAL A 12 51.93 -10.28 27.56
CA VAL A 12 51.67 -11.56 26.85
C VAL A 12 52.04 -12.89 27.53
N ASP A 13 51.09 -13.82 27.66
CA ASP A 13 51.31 -15.19 27.16
C ASP A 13 50.00 -15.94 26.81
N SER A 14 50.12 -16.75 25.77
CA SER A 14 49.10 -17.51 25.05
C SER A 14 48.95 -18.94 25.57
N GLY A 15 47.71 -19.45 25.65
CA GLY A 15 47.47 -20.87 25.96
C GLY A 15 46.05 -21.31 25.64
N LEU A 16 45.85 -21.90 24.45
CA LEU A 16 44.64 -22.64 24.06
C LEU A 16 44.56 -23.99 24.80
N PRO A 17 43.41 -24.42 25.30
CA PRO A 17 43.20 -25.82 25.68
C PRO A 17 42.77 -26.66 24.46
N GLN A 18 43.49 -27.77 24.26
CA GLN A 18 43.20 -28.83 23.27
C GLN A 18 42.05 -29.74 23.74
N PRO A 19 41.26 -30.36 22.83
CA PRO A 19 40.25 -31.36 23.18
C PRO A 19 40.86 -32.77 23.33
N PRO A 20 40.28 -33.65 24.17
CA PRO A 20 40.68 -35.04 24.22
C PRO A 20 40.09 -35.87 23.06
N LEU A 21 40.90 -36.81 22.58
CA LEU A 21 40.62 -37.87 21.61
C LEU A 21 40.41 -39.22 22.34
N ASP A 22 39.86 -40.17 21.56
CA ASP A 22 39.63 -41.62 21.80
C ASP A 22 38.20 -42.02 22.23
N PHE A 23 37.53 -43.03 21.64
CA PHE A 23 37.93 -44.08 20.68
C PHE A 23 36.69 -44.73 20.00
N GLN A 24 36.92 -45.22 18.77
CA GLN A 24 36.34 -46.41 18.10
C GLN A 24 34.89 -46.47 17.55
N LEU A 25 34.83 -46.31 16.20
CA LEU A 25 34.41 -47.30 15.18
C LEU A 25 33.15 -48.16 15.37
N GLY A 26 32.16 -47.93 14.50
CA GLY A 26 31.11 -48.89 14.13
C GLY A 26 30.43 -48.48 12.81
N HIS A 27 30.85 -49.09 11.70
CA HIS A 27 30.22 -49.01 10.38
C HIS A 27 28.77 -49.56 10.41
N LEU A 28 27.83 -48.88 9.77
CA LEU A 28 26.87 -49.53 8.85
C LEU A 28 26.25 -48.49 7.90
N LEU A 29 26.51 -48.69 6.60
CA LEU A 29 25.74 -48.10 5.51
C LEU A 29 24.34 -48.74 5.51
N CYS A 30 23.29 -47.93 5.40
CA CYS A 30 22.06 -48.38 4.76
C CYS A 30 21.48 -47.24 3.92
N TRP A 31 21.51 -47.47 2.61
CA TRP A 31 20.71 -46.80 1.61
C TRP A 31 19.24 -47.12 1.82
N LEU A 32 18.36 -46.13 1.64
CA LEU A 32 17.00 -46.31 1.16
C LEU A 32 16.53 -45.00 0.51
N GLU A 33 16.30 -45.11 -0.80
CA GLU A 33 15.70 -44.09 -1.67
C GLU A 33 14.16 -44.16 -1.63
N TRP A 34 13.54 -43.00 -1.92
CA TRP A 34 12.20 -42.72 -2.49
C TRP A 34 10.90 -43.06 -1.67
N PRO A 35 9.73 -42.43 -1.95
CA PRO A 35 9.47 -41.33 -2.86
C PRO A 35 8.54 -40.19 -2.40
N GLY A 36 8.66 -39.06 -3.11
CA GLY A 36 7.51 -38.35 -3.65
C GLY A 36 6.59 -37.62 -2.67
N SER A 37 6.89 -36.36 -2.41
CA SER A 37 5.84 -35.35 -2.40
C SER A 37 6.43 -34.05 -2.92
N ALA A 38 6.25 -33.83 -4.22
CA ALA A 38 6.24 -32.49 -4.76
C ALA A 38 5.09 -31.76 -4.06
N ARG A 39 5.36 -31.16 -2.90
CA ARG A 39 4.59 -30.00 -2.49
C ARG A 39 4.88 -28.98 -3.56
N SER A 40 3.90 -28.82 -4.44
CA SER A 40 3.82 -27.68 -5.33
C SER A 40 4.02 -26.47 -4.43
N SER A 41 5.23 -25.92 -4.44
CA SER A 41 5.42 -24.54 -4.09
C SER A 41 4.63 -23.79 -5.15
N HIS A 42 3.35 -23.52 -4.84
CA HIS A 42 2.73 -22.30 -5.31
C HIS A 42 3.66 -21.21 -4.79
N LEU A 43 4.70 -20.89 -5.57
CA LEU A 43 5.23 -19.56 -5.59
C LEU A 43 4.01 -18.73 -5.94
N GLU A 44 3.33 -18.22 -4.94
CA GLU A 44 2.55 -17.01 -5.13
C GLU A 44 3.54 -16.04 -5.76
N ARG A 45 3.39 -15.82 -7.08
CA ARG A 45 4.09 -14.74 -7.73
C ARG A 45 3.71 -13.52 -6.90
N PRO A 46 4.68 -12.76 -6.34
CA PRO A 46 4.34 -11.52 -5.71
C PRO A 46 3.48 -10.76 -6.72
N SER A 47 2.28 -10.37 -6.31
CA SER A 47 1.40 -9.52 -7.10
C SER A 47 2.26 -8.38 -7.64
N MET A 48 2.61 -8.43 -8.93
CA MET A 48 3.34 -7.34 -9.53
C MET A 48 2.34 -6.22 -9.70
N ARG A 49 2.67 -5.07 -9.09
CA ARG A 49 1.98 -3.83 -9.41
C ARG A 49 2.08 -3.62 -10.93
N PRO A 50 0.97 -3.22 -11.59
CA PRO A 50 1.02 -2.76 -12.97
C PRO A 50 2.09 -1.69 -13.09
N ASN A 51 2.88 -1.73 -14.15
CA ASN A 51 3.83 -0.65 -14.40
C ASN A 51 3.13 0.55 -15.07
N PHE A 52 3.76 1.72 -14.98
CA PHE A 52 3.21 2.98 -15.51
C PHE A 52 2.79 2.94 -16.99
N TYR A 53 3.42 2.10 -17.81
CA TYR A 53 3.16 1.99 -19.25
C TYR A 53 2.26 0.81 -19.63
N GLU A 54 1.82 0.01 -18.65
CA GLU A 54 1.14 -1.26 -18.89
C GLU A 54 -0.31 -1.08 -19.30
N VAL A 55 -0.99 -0.11 -18.69
CA VAL A 55 -2.42 0.14 -18.88
C VAL A 55 -2.61 1.32 -19.80
N ALA A 56 -3.00 1.05 -21.05
CA ALA A 56 -3.27 2.09 -22.03
C ALA A 56 -4.41 3.00 -21.56
N GLY A 57 -4.27 4.31 -21.78
CA GLY A 57 -5.31 5.30 -21.46
C GLY A 57 -5.42 5.67 -19.98
N LEU A 58 -4.84 4.89 -19.05
CA LEU A 58 -5.01 5.10 -17.60
C LEU A 58 -4.61 6.52 -17.17
N TRP A 59 -3.49 7.05 -17.67
CA TRP A 59 -3.02 8.41 -17.37
C TRP A 59 -3.00 9.31 -18.61
N GLU A 60 -3.91 9.07 -19.56
CA GLU A 60 -4.07 9.95 -20.72
C GLU A 60 -4.57 11.33 -20.30
N ARG A 61 -3.92 12.37 -20.82
CA ARG A 61 -4.22 13.78 -20.53
C ARG A 61 -5.21 14.33 -21.54
N ASP A 62 -6.38 13.72 -21.57
CA ASP A 62 -7.49 14.06 -22.47
C ASP A 62 -8.44 15.12 -21.86
N GLY A 63 -8.15 15.58 -20.64
CA GLY A 63 -8.95 16.54 -19.88
C GLY A 63 -9.97 15.88 -18.94
N SER A 64 -10.13 14.56 -18.99
CA SER A 64 -10.95 13.81 -18.03
C SER A 64 -10.16 13.43 -16.78
N LEU A 65 -10.88 13.22 -15.68
CA LEU A 65 -10.33 12.68 -14.44
C LEU A 65 -10.29 11.15 -14.46
N ARG A 66 -9.70 10.55 -13.43
CA ARG A 66 -9.83 9.13 -13.12
C ARG A 66 -10.43 8.98 -11.75
N ASP A 67 -11.38 8.08 -11.62
CA ASP A 67 -12.05 7.90 -10.35
C ASP A 67 -11.51 6.65 -9.68
N ILE A 68 -11.37 6.71 -8.35
CA ILE A 68 -11.25 5.54 -7.51
C ILE A 68 -12.61 5.26 -6.90
N TYR A 69 -13.16 4.09 -7.19
CA TYR A 69 -14.38 3.60 -6.57
C TYR A 69 -14.10 2.49 -5.56
N VAL A 70 -14.73 2.59 -4.38
CA VAL A 70 -14.91 1.47 -3.46
C VAL A 70 -16.39 1.26 -3.25
N GLN A 71 -16.90 0.14 -3.76
CA GLN A 71 -18.31 -0.20 -3.74
C GLN A 71 -18.68 -0.99 -2.48
N GLY A 72 -19.95 -0.90 -2.07
CA GLY A 72 -20.47 -1.65 -0.91
C GLY A 72 -19.97 -1.13 0.42
N THR A 73 -19.65 0.17 0.50
CA THR A 73 -19.27 0.79 1.77
C THR A 73 -20.47 0.87 2.72
N GLU A 74 -20.16 0.97 4.00
CA GLU A 74 -21.12 1.05 5.10
C GLU A 74 -20.48 1.92 6.17
N ALA A 75 -21.21 2.21 7.25
CA ALA A 75 -20.73 3.09 8.31
C ALA A 75 -19.32 2.73 8.82
N VAL A 76 -19.07 1.43 9.07
CA VAL A 76 -17.76 0.94 9.54
C VAL A 76 -16.62 1.23 8.55
N HIS A 77 -16.91 1.25 7.25
CA HIS A 77 -15.92 1.56 6.22
C HIS A 77 -15.55 3.04 6.23
N TRP A 78 -16.52 3.93 6.47
CA TRP A 78 -16.26 5.36 6.62
C TRP A 78 -15.46 5.70 7.88
N ASP A 79 -15.71 5.01 8.99
CA ASP A 79 -14.86 5.11 10.20
C ASP A 79 -13.40 4.69 9.91
N ARG A 80 -13.21 3.60 9.15
CA ARG A 80 -11.89 3.11 8.74
C ARG A 80 -11.21 4.07 7.77
N PHE A 81 -11.97 4.69 6.86
CA PHE A 81 -11.47 5.72 5.96
C PHE A 81 -10.98 6.94 6.74
N ASP A 82 -11.77 7.45 7.69
CA ASP A 82 -11.36 8.56 8.57
C ASP A 82 -10.07 8.24 9.36
N GLN A 83 -9.92 6.99 9.83
CA GLN A 83 -8.68 6.55 10.47
C GLN A 83 -7.50 6.51 9.49
N LEU A 84 -7.71 6.06 8.25
CA LEU A 84 -6.68 6.06 7.22
C LEU A 84 -6.21 7.48 6.89
N LEU A 85 -7.14 8.43 6.78
CA LEU A 85 -6.86 9.84 6.48
C LEU A 85 -5.89 10.48 7.48
N SER A 86 -5.83 10.01 8.73
CA SER A 86 -4.88 10.50 9.73
C SER A 86 -3.40 10.34 9.34
N ARG A 87 -3.10 9.52 8.32
CA ARG A 87 -1.75 9.31 7.77
C ARG A 87 -1.38 10.31 6.67
N TYR A 88 -2.35 11.07 6.17
CA TYR A 88 -2.20 11.96 5.04
C TYR A 88 -2.39 13.41 5.45
N LYS A 89 -1.88 14.33 4.62
CA LYS A 89 -2.23 15.74 4.73
C LYS A 89 -3.55 15.94 4.01
N CYS A 90 -4.56 16.40 4.74
CA CYS A 90 -5.87 16.67 4.18
C CYS A 90 -6.22 18.15 4.29
N SER A 91 -6.92 18.65 3.28
CA SER A 91 -7.62 19.93 3.35
C SER A 91 -9.09 19.70 3.01
N TYR A 92 -9.96 20.54 3.55
CA TYR A 92 -11.40 20.36 3.39
C TYR A 92 -12.06 21.70 3.08
N ILE A 93 -12.99 21.65 2.15
CA ILE A 93 -13.82 22.78 1.74
C ILE A 93 -15.29 22.45 1.94
N PHE A 94 -16.05 23.46 2.35
CA PHE A 94 -17.50 23.43 2.44
C PHE A 94 -18.05 24.70 1.79
N ASP A 95 -18.88 24.55 0.75
CA ASP A 95 -19.40 25.67 -0.07
C ASP A 95 -18.32 26.62 -0.58
N GLY A 96 -17.19 26.05 -1.02
CA GLY A 96 -16.06 26.78 -1.57
C GLY A 96 -15.18 27.51 -0.54
N ALA A 97 -15.48 27.38 0.76
CA ALA A 97 -14.68 27.93 1.84
C ALA A 97 -13.88 26.83 2.56
N ALA A 98 -12.62 27.12 2.89
CA ALA A 98 -11.80 26.24 3.71
C ALA A 98 -12.42 26.07 5.10
N ALA A 99 -12.52 24.82 5.56
CA ALA A 99 -13.12 24.46 6.85
C ALA A 99 -12.38 23.26 7.48
N PRO A 100 -12.55 23.02 8.80
CA PRO A 100 -12.11 21.77 9.40
C PRO A 100 -12.91 20.59 8.84
N PHE A 101 -12.25 19.47 8.53
CA PHE A 101 -12.92 18.26 8.10
C PHE A 101 -13.79 17.71 9.26
N PRO A 102 -15.12 17.56 9.08
CA PRO A 102 -16.03 17.17 10.16
C PRO A 102 -16.12 15.64 10.37
N GLY A 103 -15.32 14.85 9.64
CA GLY A 103 -15.44 13.39 9.55
C GLY A 103 -16.42 12.97 8.46
N SER A 104 -16.21 11.77 7.90
CA SER A 104 -16.95 11.26 6.75
C SER A 104 -18.44 11.13 7.03
N HIS A 105 -18.80 10.69 8.23
CA HIS A 105 -20.21 10.58 8.65
C HIS A 105 -20.95 11.91 8.63
N SER A 106 -20.33 12.96 9.13
CA SER A 106 -20.91 14.31 9.14
C SER A 106 -21.03 14.84 7.72
N ALA A 107 -20.02 14.62 6.88
CA ALA A 107 -20.04 15.03 5.48
C ALA A 107 -21.13 14.30 4.67
N LEU A 108 -21.32 12.99 4.86
CA LEU A 108 -22.39 12.22 4.23
C LEU A 108 -23.78 12.53 4.78
N GLY A 109 -23.85 12.92 6.05
CA GLY A 109 -25.12 13.28 6.70
C GLY A 109 -25.62 14.66 6.31
N ASN A 110 -24.71 15.56 5.94
CA ASN A 110 -25.06 16.90 5.49
C ASN A 110 -25.22 16.93 3.97
N ARG A 111 -26.44 17.20 3.50
CA ARG A 111 -26.76 17.37 2.07
C ARG A 111 -26.97 18.82 1.68
N GLU A 112 -26.83 19.73 2.65
CA GLU A 112 -26.84 21.16 2.41
C GLU A 112 -25.41 21.58 2.10
N GLY A 113 -25.17 22.00 0.85
CA GLY A 113 -23.89 22.50 0.38
C GLY A 113 -23.00 21.47 -0.31
N LEU A 114 -21.83 21.93 -0.75
CA LEU A 114 -20.84 21.14 -1.48
C LEU A 114 -19.66 20.80 -0.58
N HIS A 115 -19.42 19.51 -0.43
CA HIS A 115 -18.31 18.95 0.34
C HIS A 115 -17.15 18.59 -0.61
N GLY A 116 -15.94 19.00 -0.27
CA GLY A 116 -14.71 18.57 -0.96
C GLY A 116 -13.60 18.29 0.05
N LEU A 117 -13.05 17.08 0.02
CA LEU A 117 -11.90 16.69 0.82
C LEU A 117 -10.73 16.39 -0.12
N SER A 118 -9.66 17.17 -0.03
CA SER A 118 -8.42 16.92 -0.78
C SER A 118 -7.41 16.18 0.09
N ILE A 119 -6.80 15.14 -0.46
CA ILE A 119 -5.80 14.27 0.17
C ILE A 119 -4.51 14.41 -0.62
N LEU A 120 -3.47 14.96 0.01
CA LEU A 120 -2.16 15.12 -0.62
C LEU A 120 -1.30 13.89 -0.37
N LEU A 121 -0.84 13.25 -1.45
CA LEU A 121 0.12 12.14 -1.39
C LEU A 121 1.57 12.66 -1.28
N ASP A 122 2.53 11.74 -1.16
CA ASP A 122 3.96 12.08 -1.17
C ASP A 122 4.40 12.48 -2.59
N GLY A 123 4.21 13.76 -2.93
CA GLY A 123 4.50 14.28 -4.27
C GLY A 123 3.55 15.42 -4.65
N PRO A 124 3.34 15.68 -5.96
CA PRO A 124 2.39 16.68 -6.44
C PRO A 124 0.95 16.16 -6.55
N VAL A 125 0.68 14.89 -6.23
CA VAL A 125 -0.61 14.25 -6.50
C VAL A 125 -1.61 14.59 -5.40
N GLU A 126 -2.74 15.17 -5.79
CA GLU A 126 -3.90 15.43 -4.95
C GLU A 126 -5.06 14.50 -5.36
N ILE A 127 -5.67 13.86 -4.37
CA ILE A 127 -6.85 13.02 -4.55
C ILE A 127 -8.04 13.72 -3.90
N CYS A 128 -9.13 13.89 -4.65
CA CYS A 128 -10.30 14.63 -4.20
C CYS A 128 -11.46 13.67 -3.87
N CYS A 129 -11.91 13.63 -2.63
CA CYS A 129 -13.06 12.84 -2.22
C CYS A 129 -14.36 13.64 -2.30
N HIS A 130 -15.37 13.00 -2.90
CA HIS A 130 -16.72 13.53 -2.99
C HIS A 130 -17.72 12.64 -2.21
N PHE A 131 -18.48 13.26 -1.32
CA PHE A 131 -19.38 12.53 -0.40
C PHE A 131 -20.80 12.41 -0.97
N PHE A 132 -21.01 11.53 -1.94
CA PHE A 132 -22.31 11.37 -2.61
C PHE A 132 -23.26 10.41 -1.89
N ILE A 133 -22.91 9.14 -1.69
CA ILE A 133 -23.79 8.15 -1.06
C ILE A 133 -23.03 7.29 -0.06
N ALA A 134 -23.73 6.70 0.91
CA ALA A 134 -23.07 5.95 1.98
C ALA A 134 -22.52 4.58 1.53
N GLN A 135 -22.97 4.09 0.37
CA GLN A 135 -22.65 2.77 -0.18
C GLN A 135 -21.49 2.78 -1.18
N GLN A 136 -20.94 3.96 -1.47
CA GLN A 136 -19.88 4.14 -2.44
C GLN A 136 -18.94 5.24 -1.95
N LEU A 137 -17.66 4.93 -1.89
CA LEU A 137 -16.62 5.92 -1.75
C LEU A 137 -16.05 6.22 -3.14
N GLU A 138 -16.00 7.51 -3.47
CA GLU A 138 -15.57 8.03 -4.77
C GLU A 138 -14.49 9.09 -4.55
N LEU A 139 -13.39 8.95 -5.30
CA LEU A 139 -12.25 9.84 -5.26
C LEU A 139 -11.79 10.16 -6.66
N ASP A 140 -11.48 11.42 -6.95
CA ASP A 140 -11.00 11.84 -8.26
C ASP A 140 -9.48 12.04 -8.23
N ILE A 141 -8.85 11.70 -9.35
CA ILE A 141 -7.42 11.91 -9.62
C ILE A 141 -7.28 12.62 -10.96
N SER A 142 -6.40 13.60 -11.03
CA SER A 142 -6.04 14.25 -12.29
C SER A 142 -4.87 13.52 -12.99
N PRO A 143 -5.05 13.01 -14.22
CA PRO A 143 -3.94 12.47 -15.01
C PRO A 143 -2.80 13.46 -15.28
N GLU A 144 -3.04 14.76 -15.19
CA GLU A 144 -2.01 15.80 -15.37
C GLU A 144 -0.91 15.71 -14.29
N GLU A 145 -1.27 15.24 -13.09
CA GLU A 145 -0.36 15.12 -11.94
C GLU A 145 0.50 13.85 -12.02
N ILE A 146 0.12 12.88 -12.86
CA ILE A 146 0.79 11.58 -12.97
C ILE A 146 1.77 11.60 -14.15
N ALA A 147 2.90 12.29 -13.97
CA ALA A 147 3.90 12.48 -15.02
C ALA A 147 4.90 11.32 -15.21
N GLY A 148 4.84 10.26 -14.39
CA GLY A 148 5.76 9.15 -14.50
C GLY A 148 5.63 8.08 -13.41
N PRO A 149 6.53 7.07 -13.41
CA PRO A 149 6.42 5.89 -12.56
C PRO A 149 6.32 6.17 -11.06
N GLN A 150 7.00 7.20 -10.56
CA GLN A 150 6.95 7.54 -9.14
C GLN A 150 5.55 7.99 -8.72
N ALA A 151 4.95 8.95 -9.42
CA ALA A 151 3.59 9.44 -9.09
C ALA A 151 2.55 8.31 -9.24
N HIS A 152 2.75 7.45 -10.22
CA HIS A 152 1.93 6.25 -10.41
C HIS A 152 2.03 5.28 -9.22
N ASP A 153 3.25 4.97 -8.76
CA ASP A 153 3.46 4.08 -7.62
C ASP A 153 2.87 4.66 -6.32
N GLU A 154 2.87 5.98 -6.15
CA GLU A 154 2.21 6.65 -5.03
C GLU A 154 0.69 6.46 -5.07
N VAL A 155 0.06 6.65 -6.24
CA VAL A 155 -1.37 6.38 -6.42
C VAL A 155 -1.69 4.91 -6.16
N LEU A 156 -0.93 3.97 -6.73
CA LEU A 156 -1.16 2.55 -6.48
C LEU A 156 -0.99 2.21 -5.00
N SER A 157 0.01 2.78 -4.32
CA SER A 157 0.20 2.58 -2.89
C SER A 157 -0.96 3.13 -2.07
N PHE A 158 -1.50 4.29 -2.44
CA PHE A 158 -2.69 4.83 -1.81
C PHE A 158 -3.90 3.89 -1.98
N VAL A 159 -4.16 3.41 -3.20
CA VAL A 159 -5.29 2.50 -3.49
C VAL A 159 -5.16 1.18 -2.73
N GLU A 160 -3.94 0.62 -2.64
CA GLU A 160 -3.68 -0.57 -1.83
C GLU A 160 -3.96 -0.35 -0.34
N ASN A 161 -3.53 0.80 0.19
CA ASN A 161 -3.78 1.18 1.59
C ASN A 161 -5.27 1.42 1.85
N LEU A 162 -5.98 2.05 0.92
CA LEU A 162 -7.42 2.27 0.96
C LEU A 162 -8.16 0.94 1.00
N ALA A 163 -7.98 0.11 -0.02
CA ALA A 163 -8.61 -1.20 -0.11
C ALA A 163 -8.26 -2.10 1.09
N GLY A 164 -7.00 -2.08 1.53
CA GLY A 164 -6.54 -2.84 2.69
C GLY A 164 -7.16 -2.37 4.00
N ALA A 165 -7.31 -1.05 4.20
CA ALA A 165 -7.95 -0.50 5.39
C ALA A 165 -9.45 -0.76 5.43
N LEU A 166 -10.10 -0.73 4.27
CA LEU A 166 -11.54 -0.96 4.14
C LEU A 166 -11.89 -2.46 4.08
N GLU A 167 -10.93 -3.32 3.72
CA GLU A 167 -11.13 -4.74 3.42
C GLU A 167 -12.08 -4.96 2.23
N LEU A 168 -12.15 -3.98 1.32
CA LEU A 168 -12.97 -3.97 0.11
C LEU A 168 -12.08 -3.73 -1.12
N SER A 169 -12.46 -4.26 -2.27
CA SER A 169 -11.76 -3.97 -3.52
C SER A 169 -11.88 -2.49 -3.88
N ALA A 170 -10.85 -1.97 -4.55
CA ALA A 170 -10.85 -0.61 -5.08
C ALA A 170 -10.55 -0.63 -6.58
N ASP A 171 -11.34 0.11 -7.32
CA ASP A 171 -11.30 0.19 -8.78
C ASP A 171 -10.78 1.56 -9.21
N ILE A 172 -9.91 1.63 -10.22
CA ILE A 172 -9.57 2.88 -10.91
C ILE A 172 -10.24 2.85 -12.27
N THR A 173 -11.06 3.85 -12.58
CA THR A 173 -11.91 3.89 -13.78
C THR A 173 -11.67 5.16 -14.60
N PRO A 174 -12.15 5.23 -15.85
CA PRO A 174 -12.44 6.51 -16.48
C PRO A 174 -13.44 7.31 -15.63
N GLU A 175 -13.44 8.62 -15.84
CA GLU A 175 -14.36 9.55 -15.18
C GLU A 175 -15.84 9.12 -15.38
N ASN A 176 -16.59 9.05 -14.29
CA ASN A 176 -18.00 8.63 -14.21
C ASN A 176 -18.30 7.24 -14.80
N ALA A 177 -17.31 6.35 -14.88
CA ALA A 177 -17.44 5.05 -15.54
C ALA A 177 -17.14 3.87 -14.60
N GLU A 178 -17.78 3.83 -13.43
CA GLU A 178 -17.60 2.82 -12.37
C GLU A 178 -17.68 1.35 -12.83
N GLN A 179 -18.36 1.05 -13.95
CA GLN A 179 -18.52 -0.30 -14.49
C GLN A 179 -17.40 -0.71 -15.48
N MET A 180 -16.47 0.20 -15.78
CA MET A 180 -15.39 0.00 -16.75
C MET A 180 -14.03 0.31 -16.11
N PRO A 181 -13.61 -0.46 -15.08
CA PRO A 181 -12.32 -0.24 -14.45
C PRO A 181 -11.18 -0.44 -15.44
N PHE A 182 -10.14 0.39 -15.33
CA PHE A 182 -8.81 0.09 -15.87
C PHE A 182 -8.09 -0.92 -14.98
N LEU A 183 -8.19 -0.71 -13.66
CA LEU A 183 -7.49 -1.48 -12.63
C LEU A 183 -8.44 -1.82 -11.49
N THR A 184 -8.27 -3.00 -10.92
CA THR A 184 -8.87 -3.36 -9.61
C THR A 184 -7.79 -3.89 -8.69
N TYR A 185 -7.71 -3.36 -7.48
CA TYR A 185 -6.96 -3.99 -6.40
C TYR A 185 -7.88 -4.80 -5.50
N VAL A 186 -7.52 -6.06 -5.26
CA VAL A 186 -8.26 -6.99 -4.39
C VAL A 186 -7.45 -7.24 -3.11
N PRO A 187 -7.87 -6.72 -1.94
CA PRO A 187 -7.05 -6.78 -0.72
C PRO A 187 -6.91 -8.19 -0.15
N GLN A 188 -7.87 -9.09 -0.38
CA GLN A 188 -7.84 -10.46 0.14
C GLN A 188 -6.72 -11.29 -0.50
N SER A 189 -6.52 -11.13 -1.81
CA SER A 189 -5.43 -11.77 -2.55
C SER A 189 -4.20 -10.87 -2.69
N ARG A 190 -4.30 -9.60 -2.27
CA ARG A 190 -3.28 -8.56 -2.44
C ARG A 190 -2.80 -8.44 -3.88
N THR A 191 -3.74 -8.49 -4.83
CA THR A 191 -3.44 -8.55 -6.26
C THR A 191 -4.10 -7.42 -7.02
N TRP A 192 -3.35 -6.85 -7.96
CA TRP A 192 -3.91 -6.04 -9.03
C TRP A 192 -4.47 -6.91 -10.17
N ARG A 193 -5.58 -6.46 -10.73
CA ARG A 193 -6.14 -6.94 -12.00
C ARG A 193 -6.15 -5.79 -12.99
N ILE A 194 -5.66 -6.05 -14.19
CA ILE A 194 -5.75 -5.15 -15.33
C ILE A 194 -6.96 -5.60 -16.16
N HIS A 195 -7.76 -4.65 -16.61
CA HIS A 195 -8.91 -4.91 -17.46
C HIS A 195 -8.61 -4.41 -18.88
N ASP A 196 -8.73 -5.30 -19.86
CA ASP A 196 -8.28 -5.05 -21.23
C ASP A 196 -9.33 -4.37 -22.13
N ASP A 197 -10.51 -4.01 -21.59
CA ASP A 197 -11.72 -3.74 -22.39
C ASP A 197 -12.16 -2.26 -22.46
N CYS A 198 -11.35 -1.29 -22.04
CA CYS A 198 -11.61 0.12 -22.35
C CYS A 198 -11.19 0.45 -23.80
N LYS A 199 -11.98 0.03 -24.79
CA LYS A 199 -11.90 0.52 -26.18
C LYS A 199 -13.23 1.10 -26.65
#